data_AF-A0AAW9BNR4-F1
#
_entry.id   AF-A0AAW9BNR4-F1
#
_cell.length_a   1.000
_cell.length_b   1.000
_cell.length_c   1.000
_cell.angle_alpha   90.00
_cell.angle_beta   90.00
_cell.angle_gamma   90.00
#
_symmetry.space_group_name_H-M   'P 1'
#
loop_
_entity.id
_entity.type
_entity.pdbx_description
1 polymer ?
#
loop_
_entity_poly.entity_id
_entity_poly.type
_entity_poly.pdbx_seq_one_letter_code
_entity_poly.pdbx_strand_id
1 'polypeptide(L)' 'MQTNVAAHHDHDHHHDTNGNKLFGFWVYLMSDCVLFATLFATYAVLSSNLIAGPTGKEI' A
#
# COMPACT_ATOMS: atom_id res chain seq x y z
N MET A 1 -11.60 -1.87 60.85
CA MET A 1 -12.17 -2.85 59.90
C MET A 1 -11.71 -2.45 58.52
N GLN A 2 -10.72 -3.16 58.00
CA GLN A 2 -10.01 -2.80 56.78
C GLN A 2 -10.42 -3.81 55.71
N THR A 3 -11.33 -3.41 54.82
CA THR A 3 -11.61 -4.16 53.59
C THR A 3 -11.17 -3.29 52.43
N ASN A 4 -9.89 -3.45 52.11
CA ASN A 4 -9.26 -3.01 50.89
C ASN A 4 -10.01 -3.66 49.71
N VAL A 5 -10.93 -2.93 49.09
CA VAL A 5 -11.59 -3.37 47.87
C VAL A 5 -10.55 -3.28 46.77
N ALA A 6 -9.95 -4.41 46.46
CA ALA A 6 -9.06 -4.57 45.32
C ALA A 6 -9.76 -3.99 44.10
N ALA A 7 -9.19 -2.89 43.58
CA ALA A 7 -9.51 -2.38 42.26
C ALA A 7 -9.25 -3.51 41.27
N HIS A 8 -10.33 -4.09 40.76
CA HIS A 8 -10.27 -5.07 39.69
C HIS A 8 -9.92 -4.31 38.41
N HIS A 9 -8.62 -4.09 38.20
CA HIS A 9 -8.06 -3.98 36.86
C HIS A 9 -8.49 -5.23 36.10
N ASP A 10 -9.13 -5.09 34.94
CA ASP A 10 -8.68 -5.78 33.74
C ASP A 10 -9.60 -5.54 32.53
N HIS A 11 -8.92 -5.35 31.39
CA HIS A 11 -9.41 -5.37 30.01
C HIS A 11 -10.10 -4.11 29.45
N ASP A 12 -9.33 -3.02 29.36
CA ASP A 12 -9.45 -2.06 28.26
C ASP A 12 -9.17 -2.78 26.92
N HIS A 13 -10.21 -3.35 26.31
CA HIS A 13 -10.21 -3.71 24.89
C HIS A 13 -10.31 -2.44 24.04
N HIS A 14 -9.35 -1.52 24.22
CA HIS A 14 -9.10 -0.45 23.27
C HIS A 14 -8.55 -1.09 22.00
N HIS A 15 -9.45 -1.63 21.17
CA HIS A 15 -9.14 -2.09 19.84
C HIS A 15 -8.43 -0.95 19.10
N ASP A 16 -7.16 -1.17 18.78
CA ASP A 16 -6.32 -0.32 17.93
C ASP A 16 -6.83 -0.31 16.47
N THR A 17 -8.11 -0.03 16.28
CA THR A 17 -8.76 0.29 14.99
C THR A 17 -7.94 1.32 14.23
N ASN A 18 -7.24 2.19 14.97
CA ASN A 18 -6.35 3.19 14.44
C ASN A 18 -5.09 2.65 13.75
N GLY A 19 -4.53 1.52 14.20
CA GLY A 19 -3.40 0.86 13.56
C GLY A 19 -3.83 0.11 12.30
N ASN A 20 -4.98 -0.56 12.36
CA ASN A 20 -5.50 -1.35 11.24
C ASN A 20 -5.86 -0.47 10.02
N LYS A 21 -6.35 0.75 10.24
CA LYS A 21 -6.64 1.71 9.15
C LYS A 21 -5.37 2.22 8.46
N LEU A 22 -4.28 2.47 9.20
CA LEU A 22 -3.01 2.95 8.62
C LEU A 22 -2.33 1.83 7.84
N PHE A 23 -2.42 0.60 8.35
CA PHE A 23 -1.98 -0.60 7.64
C PHE A 23 -2.75 -0.78 6.33
N GLY A 24 -4.08 -0.68 6.35
CA GLY A 24 -4.92 -0.74 5.15
C GLY A 24 -4.59 0.37 4.14
N PHE A 25 -4.36 1.60 4.61
CA PHE A 25 -3.92 2.72 3.77
C PHE A 25 -2.56 2.45 3.11
N TRP A 26 -1.60 1.88 3.85
CA TRP A 26 -0.29 1.55 3.31
C TRP A 26 -0.36 0.48 2.20
N VAL A 27 -1.17 -0.57 2.42
CA VAL A 27 -1.40 -1.62 1.41
C VAL A 27 -2.09 -1.05 0.17
N TYR A 28 -3.06 -0.15 0.35
CA TYR A 28 -3.70 0.55 -0.76
C TYR A 28 -2.70 1.37 -1.57
N LEU A 29 -1.83 2.14 -0.90
CA LEU A 29 -0.79 2.94 -1.57
C LEU A 29 0.22 2.07 -2.34
N MET A 30 0.65 0.93 -1.77
CA MET A 30 1.52 -0.03 -2.45
C MET A 30 0.84 -0.68 -3.67
N SER A 31 -0.46 -0.98 -3.57
CA SER A 31 -1.26 -1.49 -4.70
C SER A 31 -1.31 -0.48 -5.84
N ASP A 32 -1.56 0.79 -5.54
CA ASP A 32 -1.58 1.85 -6.56
C ASP A 32 -0.19 2.00 -7.24
N CYS A 33 0.90 1.91 -6.48
CA CYS A 33 2.25 1.87 -7.07
C CYS A 33 2.42 0.70 -8.07
N VAL A 34 1.91 -0.49 -7.76
CA VAL A 34 1.95 -1.65 -8.66
C VAL A 34 1.07 -1.43 -9.89
N LEU A 35 -0.11 -0.83 -9.73
CA LEU A 35 -0.98 -0.46 -10.85
C LEU A 35 -0.27 0.51 -11.80
N PHE A 36 0.36 1.57 -11.28
CA PHE A 36 1.14 2.49 -12.11
C PHE A 36 2.37 1.82 -12.75
N ALA A 37 3.07 0.95 -12.01
CA ALA A 37 4.22 0.23 -12.53
C ALA A 37 3.87 -0.71 -13.69
N THR A 38 2.74 -1.42 -13.61
CA THR A 38 2.28 -2.31 -14.68
C THR A 38 1.80 -1.55 -15.92
N LEU A 39 1.17 -0.40 -15.74
CA LEU A 39 0.84 0.51 -16.85
C LEU A 39 2.11 1.02 -17.54
N PHE A 40 3.10 1.48 -16.77
CA PHE A 40 4.39 1.93 -17.31
C PHE A 40 5.15 0.77 -17.96
N ALA A 41 5.15 -0.42 -17.36
CA ALA A 41 5.78 -1.61 -17.94
C ALA A 41 5.12 -2.00 -19.26
N THR A 42 3.78 -1.96 -19.35
CA THR A 42 3.07 -2.24 -20.60
C THR A 42 3.38 -1.19 -21.66
N TYR A 43 3.42 0.10 -21.27
CA TYR A 43 3.84 1.20 -22.14
C TYR A 43 5.29 1.03 -22.61
N ALA A 44 6.22 0.72 -21.71
CA ALA A 44 7.63 0.52 -22.02
C ALA A 44 7.85 -0.72 -22.89
N VAL A 45 7.13 -1.82 -22.64
CA VAL A 45 7.13 -3.02 -23.48
C VAL A 45 6.61 -2.68 -24.86
N LEU A 46 5.46 -2.03 -24.98
CA LEU A 46 4.93 -1.64 -26.29
C LEU A 46 5.89 -0.67 -26.98
N SER A 47 6.34 0.39 -26.32
CA SER A 47 7.31 1.36 -26.86
C SER A 47 8.64 0.72 -27.25
N SER A 48 9.11 -0.31 -26.54
CA SER A 48 10.30 -1.08 -26.93
C SER A 48 10.03 -1.94 -28.17
N ASN A 49 8.80 -2.42 -28.34
CA ASN A 49 8.36 -3.12 -29.55
C ASN A 49 8.02 -2.15 -30.71
N LEU A 50 7.87 -0.85 -30.46
CA LEU A 50 7.65 0.16 -31.51
C LEU A 50 8.94 0.56 -32.25
N ILE A 51 10.12 0.06 -31.84
CA ILE A 51 11.40 0.33 -32.54
C ILE A 51 12.08 -0.98 -32.91
N ALA A 52 11.51 -1.62 -33.93
CA ALA A 52 12.23 -2.42 -34.92
C ALA A 52 11.89 -1.94 -36.35
N GLY A 53 11.42 -0.70 -36.50
CA GLY A 53 11.34 0.02 -37.78
C GLY A 53 12.29 1.22 -37.73
N PRO A 54 12.89 1.65 -38.87
CA PRO A 54 13.89 2.71 -38.90
C PRO A 54 13.40 3.92 -38.12
N THR A 55 14.14 4.25 -37.07
CA THR A 55 13.89 5.47 -36.28
C THR A 55 13.90 6.63 -37.27
N GLY A 56 12.96 7.57 -37.17
CA GLY A 56 12.87 8.78 -38.01
C GLY A 56 14.04 9.76 -37.90
N LYS A 57 15.27 9.25 -37.77
CA LYS A 57 16.57 9.92 -37.88
C LYS A 57 17.15 9.79 -39.31
N GLU A 58 16.39 9.23 -40.26
CA GLU A 58 16.76 9.14 -41.68
C GLU A 58 15.85 9.95 -42.61
N ILE A 59 15.28 11.06 -42.12
CA ILE A 59 14.74 12.13 -42.98
C ILE A 59 15.29 13.48 -42.56
#